data_AF-A0A1M5PQA7-F1
#
_entry.id   AF-A0A1M5PQA7-F1
#
_cell.length_a   1.000
_cell.length_b   1.000
_cell.length_c   1.000
_cell.angle_alpha   90.00
_cell.angle_beta   90.00
_cell.angle_gamma   90.00
#
_symmetry.space_group_name_H-M   'P 1'
#
loop_
_entity.id
_entity.type
_entity.pdbx_description
1 polymer ?
#
loop_
_entity_poly.entity_id
_entity_poly.type
_entity_poly.pdbx_seq_one_letter_code
_entity_poly.pdbx_strand_id
1 'polypeptide(L)'
;MKKLFSLFPMLLMGCLCFSQNFDFKLDYEITYLIPKSNDTVRIRVGNAGQYLFTDSKTVTSSFRNSFRKFGGNNKNAIMSGKLFLDMSTNFMLMQMQIDNNTVWGHVDLTTFMNQNKSFDSKEETALVKKSTSEIVTINGTEYRVYEIAPANKPDDILYAAFDDTYDLDYNTYFGKLFSAALGEKFKVDIPNGALVYARDKDGNEQFRLLGIKEEQLTGTVDLNFTLE
;
A
#
# COMPACT_ATOMS: atom_id res chain seq x y z
N MET A 1 12.79 33.81 49.50
CA MET A 1 12.41 33.88 48.08
C MET A 1 13.39 33.11 47.19
N LYS A 2 13.52 31.78 47.35
CA LYS A 2 14.42 30.92 46.53
C LYS A 2 13.76 29.65 45.98
N LYS A 3 12.47 29.42 46.27
CA LYS A 3 11.73 28.21 45.83
C LYS A 3 10.85 28.42 44.60
N LEU A 4 10.65 29.66 44.15
CA LEU A 4 9.84 29.94 42.95
C LEU A 4 10.61 29.73 41.64
N PHE A 5 11.95 29.77 41.67
CA PHE A 5 12.78 29.70 40.47
C PHE A 5 13.01 28.27 39.94
N SER A 6 12.67 27.22 40.71
CA SER A 6 12.82 25.83 40.25
C SER A 6 11.57 25.25 39.59
N LEU A 7 10.45 25.99 39.57
CA LEU A 7 9.20 25.57 38.91
C LEU A 7 9.13 26.04 37.44
N PHE A 8 9.96 27.01 37.05
CA PHE A 8 9.96 27.60 35.71
C PHE A 8 10.49 26.65 34.60
N PRO A 9 11.57 25.86 34.80
CA PRO A 9 12.03 24.93 33.76
C PRO A 9 11.10 23.71 33.58
N MET A 10 10.29 23.39 34.59
CA MET A 10 9.31 22.29 34.52
C MET A 10 8.05 22.67 33.73
N LEU A 11 7.69 23.96 33.70
CA LEU A 11 6.58 24.48 32.89
C LEU A 11 6.96 24.59 31.39
N LEU A 12 8.23 24.86 31.09
CA LEU A 12 8.75 24.99 29.71
C LEU A 12 8.89 23.65 28.98
N MET A 13 9.01 22.53 29.69
CA MET A 13 9.01 21.19 29.09
C MET A 13 7.63 20.71 28.65
N GLY A 14 6.54 21.32 29.13
CA GLY A 14 5.17 20.94 28.79
C GLY A 14 4.67 21.43 27.42
N CYS A 15 5.42 22.29 26.74
CA CYS A 15 5.01 22.89 25.46
C CYS A 15 5.61 22.22 24.21
N LEU A 16 6.47 21.21 24.38
CA LEU A 16 6.87 20.35 23.27
C LEU A 16 5.85 19.23 23.09
N CYS A 17 4.58 19.60 22.91
CA CYS A 17 3.60 18.72 22.29
C CYS A 17 4.05 18.55 20.83
N PHE A 18 4.90 17.56 20.58
CA PHE A 18 5.17 17.07 19.23
C PHE A 18 3.84 16.59 18.66
N SER A 19 3.12 17.47 17.95
CA SER A 19 2.19 17.02 16.94
C SER A 19 3.06 16.24 15.95
N GLN A 20 2.83 14.94 15.84
CA GLN A 20 3.52 14.09 14.86
C GLN A 20 2.97 14.42 13.47
N ASN A 21 3.30 15.60 12.97
CA ASN A 21 3.03 15.96 11.58
C ASN A 21 4.03 15.18 10.73
N PHE A 22 3.49 14.32 9.87
CA PHE A 22 4.29 13.54 8.95
C PHE A 22 4.12 14.11 7.55
N ASP A 23 5.15 14.78 7.05
CA ASP A 23 5.19 15.29 5.70
C ASP A 23 5.62 14.18 4.75
N PHE A 24 4.87 14.00 3.67
CA PHE A 24 5.18 13.04 2.62
C PHE A 24 5.00 13.67 1.25
N LYS A 25 5.70 13.11 0.28
CA LYS A 25 5.59 13.48 -1.12
C LYS A 25 5.15 12.26 -1.92
N LEU A 26 4.16 12.46 -2.78
CA LEU A 26 3.73 11.50 -3.78
C LEU A 26 4.22 12.03 -5.13
N ASP A 27 5.00 11.23 -5.85
CA ASP A 27 5.69 11.65 -7.06
C ASP A 27 4.84 11.46 -8.32
N TYR A 28 3.98 10.43 -8.34
CA TYR A 28 3.13 10.13 -9.49
C TYR A 28 1.89 9.31 -9.12
N GLU A 29 0.87 9.32 -9.99
CA GLU A 29 -0.35 8.50 -9.90
C GLU A 29 -0.37 7.43 -11.01
N ILE A 30 -0.47 6.16 -10.62
CA ILE A 30 -0.70 5.04 -11.55
C ILE A 30 -2.20 4.71 -11.58
N THR A 31 -2.76 4.59 -12.78
CA THR A 31 -4.14 4.18 -13.00
C THR A 31 -4.19 2.80 -13.66
N TYR A 32 -4.89 1.86 -13.02
CA TYR A 32 -5.06 0.48 -13.44
C TYR A 32 -6.50 0.16 -13.80
N LEU A 33 -6.70 -0.71 -14.80
CA LEU A 33 -7.94 -1.44 -15.03
C LEU A 33 -7.83 -2.83 -14.39
N ILE A 34 -8.88 -3.25 -13.69
CA ILE A 34 -9.07 -4.62 -13.19
C ILE A 34 -10.13 -5.29 -14.06
N PRO A 35 -9.75 -6.08 -15.08
CA PRO A 35 -10.69 -6.56 -16.10
C PRO A 35 -11.84 -7.38 -15.53
N LYS A 36 -11.56 -8.21 -14.52
CA LYS A 36 -12.56 -9.10 -13.89
C LYS A 36 -13.75 -8.36 -13.29
N SER A 37 -13.54 -7.18 -12.71
CA SER A 37 -14.61 -6.35 -12.15
C SER A 37 -14.97 -5.14 -13.03
N ASN A 38 -14.20 -4.90 -14.11
CA ASN A 38 -14.26 -3.68 -14.90
C ASN A 38 -14.09 -2.41 -14.05
N ASP A 39 -13.31 -2.50 -12.97
CA ASP A 39 -13.03 -1.38 -12.08
C ASP A 39 -11.72 -0.69 -12.46
N THR A 40 -11.64 0.60 -12.12
CA THR A 40 -10.39 1.37 -12.20
C THR A 40 -9.84 1.62 -10.79
N VAL A 41 -8.56 1.35 -10.60
CA VAL A 41 -7.84 1.59 -9.34
C VAL A 41 -6.76 2.63 -9.57
N ARG A 42 -6.71 3.66 -8.72
CA ARG A 42 -5.66 4.68 -8.73
C ARG A 42 -4.79 4.51 -7.50
N ILE A 43 -3.48 4.47 -7.72
CA ILE A 43 -2.48 4.38 -6.66
C ILE A 43 -1.48 5.50 -6.90
N ARG A 44 -1.37 6.40 -5.94
CA ARG A 44 -0.29 7.37 -5.92
C ARG A 44 0.90 6.78 -5.19
N VAL A 45 2.08 7.01 -5.75
CA VAL A 45 3.34 6.45 -5.28
C VAL A 45 4.25 7.61 -4.91
N GLY A 46 4.93 7.48 -3.77
CA GLY A 46 5.94 8.43 -3.32
C GLY A 46 7.20 7.74 -2.84
N ASN A 47 8.33 8.39 -3.09
CA ASN A 47 9.66 7.98 -2.64
C ASN A 47 9.95 6.49 -2.95
N ALA A 48 10.04 6.14 -4.23
CA ALA A 48 10.34 4.79 -4.70
C ALA A 48 9.39 3.69 -4.19
N GLY A 49 8.15 4.03 -3.82
CA GLY A 49 7.19 3.07 -3.26
C GLY A 49 7.20 2.94 -1.75
N GLN A 50 7.96 3.77 -1.04
CA GLN A 50 7.83 3.87 0.42
C GLN A 50 6.42 4.34 0.80
N TYR A 51 5.86 5.30 0.06
CA TYR A 51 4.53 5.83 0.30
C TYR A 51 3.57 5.37 -0.78
N LEU A 52 2.44 4.81 -0.36
CA LEU A 52 1.34 4.45 -1.25
C LEU A 52 0.06 5.13 -0.76
N PHE A 53 -0.65 5.79 -1.67
CA PHE A 53 -1.95 6.37 -1.38
C PHE A 53 -3.00 5.88 -2.37
N THR A 54 -4.20 5.57 -1.88
CA THR A 54 -5.35 5.27 -2.73
C THR A 54 -6.65 5.69 -2.07
N ASP A 55 -7.56 6.22 -2.88
CA ASP A 55 -8.97 6.48 -2.55
C ASP A 55 -9.90 5.52 -3.30
N SER A 56 -9.34 4.44 -3.88
CA SER A 56 -10.12 3.46 -4.64
C SER A 56 -11.17 2.80 -3.74
N LYS A 57 -12.43 2.91 -4.14
CA LYS A 57 -13.55 2.24 -3.48
C LYS A 57 -13.38 0.72 -3.45
N THR A 58 -12.80 0.15 -4.50
CA THR A 58 -12.53 -1.29 -4.60
C THR A 58 -11.48 -1.71 -3.57
N VAL A 59 -10.36 -0.98 -3.46
CA VAL A 59 -9.31 -1.28 -2.48
C VAL A 59 -9.83 -1.08 -1.05
N THR A 60 -10.47 0.04 -0.76
CA THR A 60 -11.00 0.35 0.58
C THR A 60 -12.12 -0.62 1.00
N SER A 61 -12.92 -1.12 0.05
CA SER A 61 -13.92 -2.16 0.32
C SER A 61 -13.30 -3.52 0.68
N SER A 62 -12.07 -3.83 0.24
CA SER A 62 -11.39 -5.08 0.62
C SER A 62 -11.12 -5.15 2.12
N PHE A 63 -10.90 -3.99 2.76
CA PHE A 63 -10.68 -3.89 4.20
C PHE A 63 -11.97 -3.89 5.04
N ARG A 64 -13.15 -3.99 4.41
CA ARG A 64 -14.46 -3.92 5.08
C ARG A 64 -14.57 -4.87 6.27
N ASN A 65 -14.10 -6.11 6.13
CA ASN A 65 -14.20 -7.11 7.19
C ASN A 65 -13.41 -6.72 8.44
N SER A 66 -12.25 -6.09 8.27
CA SER A 66 -11.43 -5.58 9.38
C SER A 66 -12.13 -4.44 10.12
N PHE A 67 -13.04 -3.71 9.44
CA PHE A 67 -13.78 -2.57 10.00
C PHE A 67 -15.16 -2.86 10.56
N ARG A 68 -15.69 -4.09 10.41
CA ARG A 68 -17.02 -4.46 10.95
C ARG A 68 -17.13 -4.26 12.47
N LYS A 69 -16.00 -4.16 13.19
CA LYS A 69 -15.96 -3.86 14.63
C LYS A 69 -16.16 -2.37 14.96
N PHE A 70 -15.92 -1.47 14.00
CA PHE A 70 -15.96 -0.02 14.19
C PHE A 70 -17.22 0.64 13.63
N GLY A 71 -18.05 -0.08 12.87
CA GLY A 71 -19.26 0.44 12.24
C GLY A 71 -20.30 -0.67 12.06
N GLY A 72 -21.58 -0.31 12.20
CA GLY A 72 -22.71 -1.22 12.46
C GLY A 72 -22.89 -2.40 11.50
N ASN A 73 -23.81 -3.30 11.86
CA ASN A 73 -24.10 -4.59 11.20
C ASN A 73 -24.49 -4.52 9.71
N ASN A 74 -24.57 -3.32 9.11
CA ASN A 74 -24.93 -3.14 7.71
C ASN A 74 -23.74 -3.43 6.78
N LYS A 75 -23.85 -4.51 6.01
CA LYS A 75 -22.81 -4.99 5.08
C LYS A 75 -22.48 -4.00 3.96
N ASN A 76 -23.28 -2.96 3.75
CA ASN A 76 -23.13 -1.98 2.67
C ASN A 76 -22.73 -0.57 3.15
N ALA A 77 -22.39 -0.39 4.43
CA ALA A 77 -22.24 0.94 5.02
C ALA A 77 -20.99 1.73 4.59
N ILE A 78 -19.96 1.07 4.04
CA ILE A 78 -18.74 1.77 3.59
C ILE A 78 -19.02 2.48 2.27
N MET A 79 -19.03 3.80 2.30
CA MET A 79 -19.35 4.64 1.15
C MET A 79 -18.09 5.08 0.38
N SER A 80 -17.03 5.43 1.12
CA SER A 80 -15.76 5.92 0.60
C SER A 80 -14.64 5.66 1.61
N GLY A 81 -13.40 5.66 1.13
CA GLY A 81 -12.25 5.55 2.00
C GLY A 81 -11.00 6.10 1.35
N LYS A 82 -10.04 6.50 2.18
CA LYS A 82 -8.68 6.87 1.80
C LYS A 82 -7.72 6.03 2.62
N LEU A 83 -6.71 5.50 1.96
CA LEU A 83 -5.65 4.71 2.56
C LEU A 83 -4.32 5.33 2.19
N PHE A 84 -3.49 5.55 3.21
CA PHE A 84 -2.10 5.92 3.06
C PHE A 84 -1.26 4.88 3.78
N LEU A 85 -0.26 4.32 3.11
CA LEU A 85 0.65 3.34 3.66
C LEU A 85 2.06 3.93 3.66
N ASP A 86 2.71 3.90 4.81
CA ASP A 86 4.17 4.03 4.94
C ASP A 86 4.76 2.63 5.09
N MET A 87 5.34 2.14 3.99
CA MET A 87 5.88 0.80 3.87
C MET A 87 7.19 0.63 4.65
N SER A 88 7.88 1.73 5.00
CA SER A 88 9.11 1.64 5.79
C SER A 88 8.82 1.30 7.26
N THR A 89 7.77 1.92 7.79
CA THR A 89 7.33 1.82 9.18
C THR A 89 6.20 0.81 9.38
N ASN A 90 5.62 0.28 8.29
CA ASN A 90 4.41 -0.54 8.27
C ASN A 90 3.20 0.17 8.91
N PHE A 91 3.14 1.49 8.84
CA PHE A 91 1.97 2.23 9.29
C PHE A 91 1.00 2.42 8.16
N MET A 92 -0.29 2.31 8.49
CA MET A 92 -1.37 2.70 7.62
C MET A 92 -2.21 3.76 8.33
N LEU A 93 -2.44 4.84 7.60
CA LEU A 93 -3.37 5.88 7.95
C LEU A 93 -4.60 5.73 7.07
N MET A 94 -5.76 5.94 7.67
CA MET A 94 -7.00 5.73 6.96
C MET A 94 -8.10 6.66 7.41
N GLN A 95 -8.89 7.04 6.41
CA GLN A 95 -10.16 7.72 6.56
C GLN A 95 -11.22 6.83 5.95
N MET A 96 -12.25 6.46 6.69
CA MET A 96 -13.35 5.65 6.20
C MET A 96 -14.68 6.33 6.51
N GLN A 97 -15.55 6.46 5.50
CA GLN A 97 -16.91 6.93 5.70
C GLN A 97 -17.85 5.73 5.79
N ILE A 98 -18.48 5.57 6.97
CA ILE A 98 -19.44 4.51 7.28
C ILE A 98 -20.78 5.17 7.63
N ASP A 99 -21.75 5.05 6.72
CA ASP A 99 -23.01 5.81 6.79
C ASP A 99 -22.72 7.33 6.98
N ASN A 100 -23.16 7.91 8.11
CA ASN A 100 -22.93 9.31 8.46
C ASN A 100 -21.69 9.53 9.35
N ASN A 101 -20.91 8.49 9.64
CA ASN A 101 -19.76 8.56 10.52
C ASN A 101 -18.46 8.55 9.70
N THR A 102 -17.50 9.37 10.11
CA THR A 102 -16.12 9.28 9.61
C THR A 102 -15.24 8.67 10.68
N VAL A 103 -14.59 7.56 10.34
CA VAL A 103 -13.63 6.89 11.21
C VAL A 103 -12.23 7.20 10.68
N TRP A 104 -11.38 7.66 11.60
CA TRP A 104 -9.96 7.88 11.36
C TRP A 104 -9.17 6.81 12.10
N GLY A 105 -8.21 6.21 11.41
CA GLY A 105 -7.35 5.17 11.98
C GLY A 105 -5.89 5.43 11.66
N HIS A 106 -5.06 5.34 12.69
CA HIS A 106 -3.62 5.17 12.55
C HIS A 106 -3.30 3.78 13.10
N VAL A 107 -2.92 2.86 12.22
CA VAL A 107 -2.79 1.45 12.56
C VAL A 107 -1.45 0.89 12.11
N ASP A 108 -0.89 0.03 12.95
CA ASP A 108 0.18 -0.86 12.55
C ASP A 108 -0.40 -1.94 11.62
N LEU A 109 0.08 -1.98 10.37
CA LEU A 109 -0.37 -2.94 9.35
C LEU A 109 -0.18 -4.39 9.78
N THR A 110 0.88 -4.69 10.53
CA THR A 110 1.17 -6.04 11.01
C THR A 110 0.09 -6.50 11.98
N THR A 111 -0.33 -5.64 12.90
CA THR A 111 -1.40 -5.94 13.86
C THR A 111 -2.77 -5.96 13.19
N PHE A 112 -2.98 -5.06 12.22
CA PHE A 112 -4.26 -4.90 11.57
C PHE A 112 -4.60 -6.04 10.59
N MET A 113 -3.62 -6.50 9.81
CA MET A 113 -3.81 -7.60 8.85
C MET A 113 -3.69 -8.99 9.50
N ASN A 114 -2.83 -9.13 10.51
CA ASN A 114 -2.57 -10.42 11.13
C ASN A 114 -3.45 -10.65 12.37
N GLN A 115 -4.70 -11.05 12.15
CA GLN A 115 -5.62 -11.28 13.27
C GLN A 115 -5.42 -12.63 13.97
N ASN A 116 -4.64 -13.60 13.45
CA ASN A 116 -4.57 -14.96 14.02
C ASN A 116 -3.35 -15.86 13.63
N LYS A 117 -2.31 -15.36 12.95
CA LYS A 117 -1.16 -16.20 12.56
C LYS A 117 0.10 -15.67 13.24
N SER A 118 0.80 -16.47 14.06
CA SER A 118 2.06 -15.96 14.63
C SER A 118 3.10 -15.79 13.52
N PHE A 119 3.88 -14.71 13.58
CA PHE A 119 5.04 -14.49 12.70
C PHE A 119 6.18 -15.50 12.93
N ASP A 120 5.97 -16.54 13.75
CA ASP A 120 6.97 -17.54 14.09
C ASP A 120 7.19 -18.60 13.00
N SER A 121 6.68 -18.38 11.78
CA SER A 121 7.12 -19.19 10.64
C SER A 121 8.64 -19.07 10.52
N LYS A 122 9.33 -20.18 10.73
CA LYS A 122 10.77 -20.31 10.48
C LYS A 122 11.08 -20.35 8.99
N GLU A 123 10.09 -20.65 8.16
CA GLU A 123 10.23 -20.74 6.72
C GLU A 123 9.95 -19.37 6.09
N GLU A 124 10.92 -18.89 5.31
CA GLU A 124 10.82 -17.70 4.49
C GLU A 124 10.34 -18.12 3.10
N THR A 125 9.16 -17.65 2.70
CA THR A 125 8.67 -17.81 1.34
C THR A 125 9.19 -16.64 0.49
N ALA A 126 9.79 -16.92 -0.66
CA ALA A 126 10.25 -15.88 -1.58
C ALA A 126 9.39 -15.85 -2.84
N LEU A 127 8.96 -14.66 -3.29
CA LEU A 127 8.58 -14.48 -4.70
C LEU A 127 9.84 -14.39 -5.54
N VAL A 128 9.91 -15.22 -6.57
CA VAL A 128 11.03 -15.22 -7.51
C VAL A 128 10.54 -14.88 -8.90
N LYS A 129 11.37 -14.15 -9.65
CA LYS A 129 11.14 -13.84 -11.04
C LYS A 129 11.97 -14.71 -11.98
N LYS A 130 11.44 -14.96 -13.17
CA LYS A 130 12.16 -15.55 -14.28
C LYS A 130 11.80 -14.81 -15.56
N SER A 131 12.81 -14.37 -16.31
CA SER A 131 12.59 -13.67 -17.58
C SER A 131 12.01 -14.63 -18.62
N THR A 132 11.02 -14.17 -19.38
CA THR A 132 10.52 -14.89 -20.55
C THR A 132 10.99 -14.20 -21.83
N SER A 133 10.74 -14.84 -22.98
CA SER A 133 10.92 -14.22 -24.30
C SER A 133 9.67 -13.46 -24.78
N GLU A 134 8.59 -13.45 -23.99
CA GLU A 134 7.34 -12.81 -24.35
C GLU A 134 7.43 -11.29 -24.17
N ILE A 135 6.86 -10.58 -25.12
CA ILE A 135 6.73 -9.13 -25.12
C ILE A 135 5.24 -8.79 -25.15
N VAL A 136 4.84 -7.83 -24.33
CA VAL A 136 3.49 -7.26 -24.34
C VAL A 136 3.56 -5.78 -24.74
N THR A 137 2.63 -5.33 -25.57
CA THR A 137 2.51 -3.92 -25.93
C THR A 137 1.39 -3.27 -25.14
N ILE A 138 1.74 -2.31 -24.28
CA ILE A 138 0.78 -1.52 -23.49
C ILE A 138 0.96 -0.06 -23.86
N ASN A 139 -0.13 0.60 -24.28
CA ASN A 139 -0.12 2.00 -24.71
C ASN A 139 0.96 2.32 -25.76
N GLY A 140 1.23 1.38 -26.68
CA GLY A 140 2.21 1.54 -27.76
C GLY A 140 3.67 1.33 -27.34
N THR A 141 3.93 0.99 -26.07
CA THR A 141 5.27 0.66 -25.56
C THR A 141 5.40 -0.84 -25.33
N GLU A 142 6.54 -1.41 -25.69
CA GLU A 142 6.83 -2.84 -25.55
C GLU A 142 7.53 -3.14 -24.21
N TYR A 143 7.03 -4.14 -23.50
CA TYR A 143 7.57 -4.56 -22.21
C TYR A 143 7.83 -6.05 -22.19
N ARG A 144 8.96 -6.44 -21.56
CA ARG A 144 9.27 -7.84 -21.33
C ARG A 144 8.38 -8.42 -20.23
N VAL A 145 7.84 -9.60 -20.48
CA VAL A 145 7.07 -10.37 -19.50
C VAL A 145 8.01 -11.22 -18.65
N TYR A 146 7.70 -11.33 -17.36
CA TYR A 146 8.38 -12.14 -16.37
C TYR A 146 7.38 -13.14 -15.79
N GLU A 147 7.82 -14.38 -15.62
CA GLU A 147 7.17 -15.35 -14.75
C GLU A 147 7.49 -14.98 -13.29
N ILE A 148 6.47 -14.79 -12.46
CA ILE A 148 6.59 -14.53 -11.03
C ILE A 148 5.84 -15.64 -10.30
N ALA A 149 6.52 -16.33 -9.39
CA ALA A 149 5.92 -17.39 -8.60
C ALA A 149 6.54 -17.45 -7.19
N PRO A 150 5.81 -17.95 -6.18
CA PRO A 150 6.41 -18.33 -4.91
C PRO A 150 7.40 -19.47 -5.13
N ALA A 151 8.59 -19.38 -4.52
CA ALA A 151 9.64 -20.38 -4.66
C ALA A 151 9.22 -21.78 -4.17
N ASN A 152 8.30 -21.85 -3.20
CA ASN A 152 7.73 -23.10 -2.67
C ASN A 152 6.51 -23.60 -3.48
N LYS A 153 6.00 -22.82 -4.42
CA LYS A 153 4.85 -23.15 -5.29
C LYS A 153 5.11 -22.64 -6.71
N PRO A 154 6.08 -23.24 -7.43
CA PRO A 154 6.48 -22.75 -8.75
C PRO A 154 5.37 -22.85 -9.82
N ASP A 155 4.32 -23.64 -9.57
CA ASP A 155 3.17 -23.78 -10.46
C ASP A 155 2.13 -22.64 -10.32
N ASP A 156 2.24 -21.83 -9.26
CA ASP A 156 1.37 -20.67 -9.02
C ASP A 156 1.97 -19.42 -9.69
N ILE A 157 1.95 -19.44 -11.03
CA ILE A 157 2.62 -18.45 -11.87
C ILE A 157 1.69 -17.27 -12.19
N LEU A 158 2.23 -16.08 -11.97
CA LEU A 158 1.74 -14.81 -12.51
C LEU A 158 2.71 -14.34 -13.60
N TYR A 159 2.22 -14.04 -14.80
CA TYR A 159 3.00 -13.43 -15.85
C TYR A 159 2.83 -11.92 -15.77
N ALA A 160 3.90 -11.17 -15.53
CA ALA A 160 3.83 -9.72 -15.31
C ALA A 160 4.89 -8.94 -16.08
N ALA A 161 4.58 -7.70 -16.46
CA ALA A 161 5.52 -6.77 -17.09
C ALA A 161 5.61 -5.47 -16.28
N PHE A 162 6.76 -4.80 -16.37
CA PHE A 162 7.11 -3.63 -15.56
C PHE A 162 7.74 -2.55 -16.43
N ASP A 163 7.48 -1.30 -16.10
CA ASP A 163 8.10 -0.10 -16.65
C ASP A 163 9.18 0.40 -15.68
N ASP A 164 10.44 0.17 -16.04
CA ASP A 164 11.61 0.48 -15.23
C ASP A 164 12.00 1.97 -15.24
N THR A 165 11.27 2.80 -15.99
CA THR A 165 11.44 4.26 -15.95
C THR A 165 10.93 4.87 -14.64
N TYR A 166 10.06 4.15 -13.91
CA TYR A 166 9.54 4.55 -12.61
C TYR A 166 10.28 3.85 -11.46
N ASP A 167 10.49 4.53 -10.35
CA ASP A 167 11.40 4.12 -9.28
C ASP A 167 10.78 3.17 -8.23
N LEU A 168 9.66 2.51 -8.54
CA LEU A 168 8.94 1.66 -7.60
C LEU A 168 9.77 0.42 -7.19
N ASP A 169 10.26 0.40 -5.95
CA ASP A 169 11.11 -0.65 -5.38
C ASP A 169 10.29 -1.65 -4.54
N TYR A 170 9.86 -2.72 -5.21
CA TYR A 170 9.14 -3.81 -4.55
C TYR A 170 10.00 -4.58 -3.55
N ASN A 171 11.28 -4.73 -3.86
CA ASN A 171 12.18 -5.63 -3.13
C ASN A 171 12.53 -5.07 -1.75
N THR A 172 12.57 -3.74 -1.62
CA THR A 172 12.80 -3.05 -0.35
C THR A 172 11.54 -2.97 0.51
N TYR A 173 10.41 -2.55 -0.08
CA TYR A 173 9.25 -2.11 0.71
C TYR A 173 8.15 -3.16 0.85
N PHE A 174 7.95 -4.04 -0.13
CA PHE A 174 6.74 -4.87 -0.19
C PHE A 174 6.86 -6.19 0.57
N GLY A 175 8.08 -6.67 0.87
CA GLY A 175 8.29 -7.91 1.62
C GLY A 175 7.58 -7.91 2.98
N LYS A 176 7.66 -6.80 3.73
CA LYS A 176 6.97 -6.68 5.02
C LYS A 176 5.45 -6.64 4.88
N LEU A 177 4.93 -5.97 3.85
CA LEU A 177 3.50 -5.93 3.56
C LEU A 177 2.94 -7.32 3.25
N PHE A 178 3.60 -8.06 2.35
CA PHE A 178 3.22 -9.44 2.06
C PHE A 178 3.35 -10.35 3.28
N SER A 179 4.40 -10.15 4.08
CA SER A 179 4.59 -10.91 5.31
C SER A 179 3.43 -10.69 6.29
N ALA A 180 3.00 -9.45 6.46
CA ALA A 180 1.87 -9.07 7.30
C ALA A 180 0.53 -9.58 6.77
N ALA A 181 0.33 -9.59 5.45
CA ALA A 181 -0.90 -10.08 4.83
C ALA A 181 -1.03 -11.61 4.85
N LEU A 182 0.08 -12.34 4.65
CA LEU A 182 0.09 -13.80 4.53
C LEU A 182 0.29 -14.50 5.90
N GLY A 183 0.91 -13.80 6.85
CA GLY A 183 1.26 -14.32 8.17
C GLY A 183 2.47 -15.25 8.15
N GLU A 184 3.40 -15.02 7.23
CA GLU A 184 4.66 -15.75 7.09
C GLU A 184 5.78 -14.76 6.71
N LYS A 185 7.06 -15.14 6.88
CA LYS A 185 8.15 -14.28 6.40
C LYS A 185 8.20 -14.34 4.88
N PHE A 186 8.19 -13.17 4.25
CA PHE A 186 8.08 -13.05 2.82
C PHE A 186 9.18 -12.17 2.25
N LYS A 187 9.92 -12.71 1.28
CA LYS A 187 10.91 -11.96 0.50
C LYS A 187 10.39 -11.73 -0.91
N VAL A 188 10.63 -10.54 -1.44
CA VAL A 188 10.27 -10.20 -2.82
C VAL A 188 11.53 -10.12 -3.65
N ASP A 189 11.52 -10.81 -4.78
CA ASP A 189 12.51 -10.67 -5.86
C ASP A 189 11.78 -10.58 -7.20
N ILE A 190 11.27 -9.38 -7.51
CA ILE A 190 10.60 -9.05 -8.78
C ILE A 190 11.29 -7.84 -9.43
N PRO A 191 11.01 -7.52 -10.72
CA PRO A 191 11.57 -6.32 -11.33
C PRO A 191 11.07 -5.07 -10.59
N ASN A 192 11.95 -4.09 -10.39
CA ASN A 192 11.52 -2.75 -9.97
C ASN A 192 10.87 -2.03 -11.16
N GLY A 193 10.02 -1.06 -10.89
CA GLY A 193 9.26 -0.36 -11.93
C GLY A 193 7.77 -0.31 -11.69
N ALA A 194 7.06 0.56 -12.39
CA ALA A 194 5.60 0.53 -12.37
C ALA A 194 5.13 -0.76 -13.05
N LEU A 195 4.38 -1.58 -12.34
CA LEU A 195 3.74 -2.76 -12.89
C LEU A 195 2.78 -2.35 -14.02
N VAL A 196 2.92 -2.89 -15.23
CA VAL A 196 2.12 -2.42 -16.40
C VAL A 196 1.09 -3.43 -16.90
N TYR A 197 1.36 -4.71 -16.67
CA TYR A 197 0.50 -5.80 -17.12
C TYR A 197 0.67 -7.03 -16.23
N ALA A 198 -0.41 -7.76 -15.94
CA ALA A 198 -0.28 -9.18 -15.64
C ALA A 198 -1.49 -10.02 -16.01
N ARG A 199 -1.20 -11.30 -16.19
CA ARG A 199 -2.15 -12.39 -16.40
C ARG A 199 -1.81 -13.59 -15.52
N ASP A 200 -2.82 -14.37 -15.19
CA ASP A 200 -2.62 -15.67 -14.56
C ASP A 200 -2.07 -16.70 -15.57
N LYS A 201 -1.75 -17.90 -15.07
CA LYS A 201 -1.27 -19.01 -15.89
C LYS A 201 -2.23 -19.46 -17.00
N ASP A 202 -3.53 -19.20 -16.84
CA ASP A 202 -4.57 -19.57 -17.79
C ASP A 202 -4.77 -18.48 -18.86
N GLY A 203 -4.03 -17.37 -18.77
CA GLY A 203 -4.08 -16.25 -19.70
C GLY A 203 -5.15 -15.21 -19.35
N ASN A 204 -5.81 -15.32 -18.20
CA ASN A 204 -6.76 -14.29 -17.78
C ASN A 204 -6.02 -13.09 -17.22
N GLU A 205 -6.25 -11.94 -17.83
CA GLU A 205 -5.68 -10.66 -17.39
C GLU A 205 -6.20 -10.28 -16.01
N GLN A 206 -5.27 -10.04 -15.08
CA GLN A 206 -5.57 -9.66 -13.70
C GLN A 206 -5.57 -8.14 -13.55
N PHE A 207 -4.68 -7.45 -14.26
CA PHE A 207 -4.64 -6.00 -14.31
C PHE A 207 -3.94 -5.49 -15.58
N ARG A 208 -4.23 -4.24 -15.93
CA ARG A 208 -3.60 -3.51 -17.05
C ARG A 208 -3.43 -2.04 -16.72
N LEU A 209 -2.29 -1.48 -17.08
CA LEU A 209 -2.05 -0.04 -16.99
C LEU A 209 -2.94 0.72 -17.96
N LEU A 210 -3.62 1.75 -17.45
CA LEU A 210 -4.32 2.74 -18.26
C LEU A 210 -3.45 3.98 -18.49
N GLY A 211 -2.67 4.39 -17.48
CA GLY A 211 -1.73 5.49 -17.62
C GLY A 211 -1.06 5.87 -16.29
N ILE A 212 -0.02 6.68 -16.41
CA ILE A 212 0.72 7.26 -15.29
C ILE A 212 0.70 8.78 -15.44
N LYS A 213 0.47 9.49 -14.33
CA LYS A 213 0.52 10.95 -14.27
C LYS A 213 1.59 11.39 -13.29
N GLU A 214 2.58 12.12 -13.78
CA GLU A 214 3.63 12.74 -12.96
C GLU A 214 3.13 14.06 -12.35
N GLU A 215 2.11 13.95 -11.49
CA GLU A 215 1.60 15.07 -10.71
C GLU A 215 2.07 14.91 -9.27
N GLN A 216 3.07 15.71 -8.90
CA GLN A 216 3.61 15.69 -7.55
C GLN A 216 2.59 16.29 -6.59
N LEU A 217 2.30 15.56 -5.51
CA LEU A 217 1.46 16.03 -4.43
C LEU A 217 2.26 15.99 -3.13
N THR A 218 2.12 17.03 -2.33
CA THR A 218 2.67 17.08 -0.98
C THR A 218 1.53 16.91 -0.01
N GLY A 219 1.69 16.01 0.93
CA GLY A 219 0.69 15.80 1.98
C GLY A 219 1.33 15.97 3.34
N THR A 220 0.55 16.49 4.26
CA THR A 220 0.85 16.42 5.69
C THR A 220 -0.20 15.53 6.32
N VAL A 221 0.23 14.46 6.97
CA VAL A 221 -0.62 13.73 7.89
C VAL A 221 -0.60 14.46 9.22
N ASP A 222 -1.64 15.24 9.48
CA ASP A 222 -2.16 15.46 10.83
C ASP A 222 -3.38 14.53 11.06
N LEU A 223 -4.02 14.56 12.24
CA LEU A 223 -5.26 13.80 12.50
C LEU A 223 -6.40 14.08 11.49
N ASN A 224 -6.25 15.04 10.58
CA ASN A 224 -7.23 15.44 9.58
C ASN A 224 -6.88 15.03 8.14
N PHE A 225 -5.68 14.49 7.87
CA PHE A 225 -5.21 14.00 6.56
C PHE A 225 -5.46 15.01 5.41
N THR A 226 -4.53 15.95 5.24
CA THR A 226 -4.64 16.99 4.21
C THR A 226 -3.66 16.71 3.06
N LEU A 227 -4.18 16.65 1.84
CA LEU A 227 -3.40 16.59 0.59
C LEU A 227 -3.50 17.97 -0.06
N GLU A 228 -2.36 18.58 -0.39
CA GLU A 228 -2.26 19.90 -1.05
C GLU A 228 -1.60 19.80 -2.43
#